data_AF-A0A1W0XBN7-F1
#
_entry.id   AF-A0A1W0XBN7-F1
#
_cell.length_a   1.000
_cell.length_b   1.000
_cell.length_c   1.000
_cell.angle_alpha   90.00
_cell.angle_beta   90.00
_cell.angle_gamma   90.00
#
_symmetry.space_group_name_H-M   'P 1'
#
loop_
_entity.id
_entity.type
_entity.pdbx_description
1 polymer ?
#
loop_
_entity_poly.entity_id
_entity_poly.type
_entity_poly.pdbx_seq_one_letter_code
_entity_poly.pdbx_strand_id
1 'polypeptide(L)'
;MFQMTSVLAVAVMVVSLVVCGTSSGNSPGIPTDPQPRSPGMLICDGAQAEYRVQDSHVYHMAFPTITDAAILARARVVSVQIGSDPNNPACQAHRYPPQAPVSFQNSFTIIAPYNQCGFIERVNPLTHEISYTGQASILVHYPHPPGMPHIFRPKTIRMDLVCRTEGVSRSAASNPQGNWSYGMRDVA
;
A
#
# COMPACT_ATOMS: atom_id res chain seq x y z
N MET A 1 -1.88 77.80 -12.07
CA MET A 1 -1.10 76.57 -12.29
C MET A 1 -1.77 75.81 -13.43
N PHE A 2 -1.02 75.62 -14.53
CA PHE A 2 -1.43 74.89 -15.73
C PHE A 2 -0.96 73.43 -15.68
N GLN A 3 -1.73 72.54 -16.33
CA GLN A 3 -1.36 71.43 -17.24
C GLN A 3 -2.26 70.21 -16.99
N MET A 4 -3.26 69.90 -17.83
CA MET A 4 -3.24 69.31 -19.19
C MET A 4 -2.71 67.86 -19.26
N THR A 5 -3.68 66.93 -19.41
CA THR A 5 -3.74 65.78 -20.34
C THR A 5 -2.55 64.84 -20.53
N SER A 6 -2.75 63.53 -20.36
CA SER A 6 -2.98 62.59 -21.49
C SER A 6 -2.93 61.10 -21.12
N VAL A 7 -3.76 60.37 -21.86
CA VAL A 7 -4.03 58.92 -21.93
C VAL A 7 -2.79 58.10 -22.30
N LEU A 8 -2.67 56.85 -21.82
CA LEU A 8 -2.30 55.73 -22.71
C LEU A 8 -2.83 54.39 -22.17
N ALA A 9 -3.74 53.79 -22.92
CA ALA A 9 -4.22 52.43 -22.76
C ALA A 9 -3.26 51.47 -23.49
N VAL A 10 -2.99 50.30 -22.91
CA VAL A 10 -2.50 49.14 -23.66
C VAL A 10 -3.37 47.94 -23.27
N ALA A 11 -4.20 47.54 -24.23
CA ALA A 11 -4.92 46.29 -24.28
C ALA A 11 -3.99 45.19 -24.81
N VAL A 12 -4.00 43.98 -24.23
CA VAL A 12 -3.61 42.77 -24.98
C VAL A 12 -4.46 41.56 -24.56
N MET A 13 -5.40 41.26 -25.46
CA MET A 13 -5.92 39.99 -25.94
C MET A 13 -6.06 38.75 -25.04
N VAL A 14 -7.34 38.38 -24.95
CA VAL A 14 -7.96 37.05 -24.85
C VAL A 14 -7.30 36.01 -25.78
N VAL A 15 -7.03 34.81 -25.26
CA VAL A 15 -7.16 33.57 -26.06
C VAL A 15 -8.09 32.62 -25.31
N SER A 16 -9.27 32.45 -25.89
CA SER A 16 -10.27 31.47 -25.51
C SER A 16 -9.85 30.07 -25.94
N LEU A 17 -10.06 29.09 -25.09
CA LEU A 17 -10.38 27.72 -25.52
C LEU A 17 -11.76 27.37 -24.93
N VAL A 18 -12.76 27.52 -25.79
CA VAL A 18 -14.11 26.92 -25.73
C VAL A 18 -13.90 25.46 -26.21
N VAL A 19 -14.46 24.40 -25.64
CA VAL A 19 -15.85 23.97 -25.76
C VAL A 19 -16.12 22.75 -24.87
N CYS A 20 -17.24 22.87 -24.15
CA CYS A 20 -18.26 21.89 -23.75
C CYS A 20 -17.89 20.45 -23.36
N GLY A 21 -18.30 20.14 -22.13
CA GLY A 21 -18.71 18.80 -21.71
C GLY A 21 -19.55 18.86 -20.45
N THR A 22 -20.73 19.51 -20.50
CA THR A 22 -21.76 19.31 -19.47
C THR A 22 -22.49 18.01 -19.75
N SER A 23 -22.25 17.00 -18.91
CA SER A 23 -23.24 15.95 -18.65
C SER A 23 -23.46 15.86 -17.14
N SER A 24 -24.54 16.52 -16.71
CA SER A 24 -25.44 16.17 -15.61
C SER A 24 -25.00 15.10 -14.62
N GLY A 25 -24.82 15.51 -13.36
CA GLY A 25 -24.75 14.59 -12.23
C GLY A 25 -24.12 15.20 -10.98
N ASN A 26 -24.56 16.38 -10.53
CA ASN A 26 -24.22 16.87 -9.19
C ASN A 26 -24.98 16.03 -8.15
N SER A 27 -24.55 14.80 -7.92
CA SER A 27 -24.61 14.24 -6.58
C SER A 27 -23.74 15.14 -5.70
N PRO A 28 -24.22 15.63 -4.55
CA PRO A 28 -23.36 16.34 -3.61
C PRO A 28 -22.19 15.40 -3.32
N GLY A 29 -20.99 15.84 -3.70
CA GLY A 29 -19.76 15.09 -3.49
C GLY A 29 -19.71 14.70 -2.04
N ILE A 30 -19.93 13.41 -1.78
CA ILE A 30 -19.54 12.78 -0.54
C ILE A 30 -18.08 13.20 -0.37
N PRO A 31 -17.70 13.90 0.73
CA PRO A 31 -16.32 14.21 0.97
C PRO A 31 -15.59 12.88 0.87
N THR A 32 -14.71 12.76 -0.12
CA THR A 32 -13.82 11.61 -0.19
C THR A 32 -12.91 11.80 1.00
N ASP A 33 -13.35 11.25 2.14
CA ASP A 33 -12.61 11.18 3.39
C ASP A 33 -11.19 10.79 2.99
N PRO A 34 -10.14 11.54 3.41
CA PRO A 34 -8.79 11.20 3.03
C PRO A 34 -8.54 9.78 3.52
N GLN A 35 -8.51 8.87 2.55
CA GLN A 35 -8.32 7.45 2.71
C GLN A 35 -7.27 7.23 3.80
N PRO A 36 -7.55 6.47 4.88
CA PRO A 36 -6.58 6.32 5.96
C PRO A 36 -5.29 5.80 5.33
N ARG A 37 -4.24 6.65 5.36
CA ARG A 37 -2.93 6.34 4.79
C ARG A 37 -2.46 5.05 5.43
N SER A 38 -2.48 3.94 4.68
CA SER A 38 -2.16 2.58 5.15
C SER A 38 -0.97 2.59 6.12
N PRO A 39 -1.00 1.84 7.23
CA PRO A 39 0.10 1.81 8.20
C PRO A 39 1.35 1.12 7.63
N GLY A 40 1.22 0.47 6.47
CA GLY A 40 2.32 -0.21 5.80
C GLY A 40 2.28 -0.11 4.27
N MET A 41 3.39 -0.54 3.68
CA MET A 41 3.62 -0.65 2.25
C MET A 41 3.58 -2.13 1.87
N LEU A 42 2.74 -2.47 0.89
CA LEU A 42 2.66 -3.81 0.31
C LEU A 42 3.42 -3.82 -1.02
N ILE A 43 4.35 -4.75 -1.16
CA ILE A 43 5.09 -5.04 -2.38
C ILE A 43 4.65 -6.43 -2.83
N CYS A 44 4.22 -6.53 -4.09
CA CYS A 44 3.75 -7.78 -4.67
C CYS A 44 4.81 -8.29 -5.64
N ASP A 45 5.39 -9.44 -5.34
CA ASP A 45 6.35 -10.15 -6.16
C ASP A 45 5.72 -11.47 -6.62
N GLY A 46 6.07 -11.99 -7.79
CA GLY A 46 5.27 -12.97 -8.52
C GLY A 46 4.79 -14.19 -7.71
N ALA A 47 5.55 -14.64 -6.71
CA ALA A 47 5.18 -15.76 -5.83
C ALA A 47 4.87 -15.36 -4.37
N GLN A 48 5.08 -14.11 -3.97
CA GLN A 48 5.06 -13.70 -2.57
C GLN A 48 4.70 -12.22 -2.37
N ALA A 49 4.10 -11.90 -1.23
CA ALA A 49 3.91 -10.53 -0.77
C ALA A 49 4.99 -10.15 0.26
N GLU A 50 5.58 -8.98 0.11
CA GLU A 50 6.33 -8.32 1.18
C GLU A 50 5.49 -7.18 1.77
N TYR A 51 5.22 -7.22 3.08
CA TYR A 51 4.51 -6.17 3.78
C TYR A 51 5.42 -5.51 4.82
N ARG A 52 5.62 -4.20 4.68
CA ARG A 52 6.45 -3.37 5.57
C ARG A 52 5.59 -2.39 6.34
N VAL A 53 5.65 -2.42 7.66
CA VAL A 53 4.87 -1.55 8.55
C VAL A 53 5.83 -0.67 9.33
N GLN A 54 5.68 0.65 9.23
CA GLN A 54 6.49 1.58 10.03
C GLN A 54 5.78 1.92 11.34
N ASP A 55 6.51 1.89 12.46
CA ASP A 55 5.96 2.16 13.79
C ASP A 55 5.29 3.55 13.84
N SER A 56 5.92 4.56 13.25
CA SER A 56 5.40 5.93 13.15
C SER A 56 4.00 6.01 12.52
N HIS A 57 3.80 5.35 11.37
CA HIS A 57 2.52 5.34 10.66
C HIS A 57 1.45 4.63 11.47
N VAL A 58 1.81 3.52 12.14
CA VAL A 58 0.89 2.80 13.04
C VAL A 58 0.45 3.71 14.17
N TYR A 59 1.35 4.46 14.80
CA TYR A 59 1.00 5.30 15.95
C TYR A 59 0.07 6.45 15.56
N HIS A 60 0.33 7.12 14.43
CA HIS A 60 -0.54 8.19 13.94
C HIS A 60 -1.95 7.68 13.58
N MET A 61 -2.04 6.47 13.02
CA MET A 61 -3.33 5.84 12.71
C MET A 61 -4.05 5.33 13.97
N ALA A 62 -3.32 4.76 14.92
CA ALA A 62 -3.86 4.20 16.15
C ALA A 62 -4.36 5.29 17.09
N PHE A 63 -3.65 6.42 17.17
CA PHE A 63 -3.85 7.48 18.16
C PHE A 63 -3.90 8.86 17.50
N PRO A 64 -4.87 9.14 16.60
CA PRO A 64 -4.92 10.39 15.84
C PRO A 64 -5.11 11.64 16.71
N THR A 65 -5.59 11.48 17.95
CA THR A 65 -5.79 12.57 18.91
C THR A 65 -4.51 12.99 19.64
N ILE A 66 -3.42 12.22 19.53
CA ILE A 66 -2.14 12.53 20.16
C ILE A 66 -1.26 13.26 19.13
N THR A 67 -1.11 14.57 19.31
CA THR A 67 -0.30 15.41 18.42
C THR A 67 1.13 15.63 18.92
N ASP A 68 1.39 15.40 20.21
CA ASP A 68 2.72 15.49 20.80
C ASP A 68 3.56 14.24 20.44
N ALA A 69 4.60 14.46 19.64
CA ALA A 69 5.52 13.41 19.20
C ALA A 69 6.26 12.73 20.37
N ALA A 70 6.53 13.43 21.48
CA ALA A 70 7.18 12.85 22.65
C ALA A 70 6.25 11.91 23.42
N ILE A 71 4.94 12.15 23.39
CA ILE A 71 3.95 11.20 23.91
C ILE A 71 3.83 10.01 22.97
N LEU A 72 3.71 10.27 21.67
CA LEU A 72 3.52 9.24 20.66
C LEU A 72 4.72 8.28 20.55
N ALA A 73 5.94 8.76 20.79
CA ALA A 73 7.16 7.95 20.82
C ALA A 73 7.16 6.87 21.91
N ARG A 74 6.27 6.95 22.92
CA ARG A 74 6.10 5.93 23.96
C ARG A 74 5.11 4.83 23.59
N ALA A 75 4.41 4.98 22.46
CA ALA A 75 3.58 3.91 21.92
C ALA A 75 4.47 2.76 21.46
N ARG A 76 3.89 1.56 21.40
CA ARG A 76 4.63 0.36 21.00
C ARG A 76 3.79 -0.54 20.12
N VAL A 77 4.30 -0.84 18.93
CA VAL A 77 3.81 -1.96 18.13
C VAL A 77 4.29 -3.27 18.75
N VAL A 78 3.34 -4.11 19.12
CA VAL A 78 3.56 -5.38 19.82
C VAL A 78 3.82 -6.50 18.82
N SER A 79 2.95 -6.61 17.82
CA SER A 79 3.06 -7.61 16.75
C SER A 79 2.41 -7.11 15.47
N VAL A 80 2.93 -7.62 14.36
CA VAL A 80 2.31 -7.52 13.05
C VAL A 80 2.24 -8.94 12.50
N GLN A 81 1.10 -9.33 11.96
CA GLN A 81 0.91 -10.65 11.38
C GLN A 81 0.04 -10.58 10.13
N ILE A 82 0.23 -11.53 9.21
CA ILE A 82 -0.67 -11.77 8.08
C ILE A 82 -1.41 -13.08 8.30
N GLY A 83 -2.70 -13.04 8.05
CA GLY A 83 -3.61 -14.15 8.32
C GLY A 83 -4.16 -14.11 9.73
N SER A 84 -5.33 -14.74 9.87
CA SER A 84 -6.00 -14.94 11.15
C SER A 84 -6.95 -16.14 11.06
N ASP A 85 -6.60 -17.14 10.25
CA ASP A 85 -7.37 -18.37 10.16
C ASP A 85 -6.86 -19.32 11.24
N PRO A 86 -7.72 -19.85 12.14
CA PRO A 86 -7.32 -20.91 13.06
C PRO A 86 -6.78 -22.18 12.35
N ASN A 87 -7.12 -22.40 11.07
CA ASN A 87 -6.65 -23.55 10.29
C ASN A 87 -5.38 -23.27 9.46
N ASN A 88 -4.92 -22.02 9.38
CA ASN A 88 -3.72 -21.66 8.65
C ASN A 88 -2.87 -20.71 9.52
N PRO A 89 -1.70 -21.16 10.02
CA PRO A 89 -0.94 -20.40 11.00
C PRO A 89 -0.65 -18.98 10.49
N ALA A 90 -0.96 -17.99 11.32
CA ALA A 90 -0.65 -16.61 11.03
C ALA A 90 0.86 -16.44 10.90
N CYS A 91 1.30 -15.78 9.84
CA CYS A 91 2.71 -15.49 9.65
C CYS A 91 3.04 -14.20 10.40
N GLN A 92 4.06 -14.26 11.26
CA GLN A 92 4.45 -13.15 12.10
C GLN A 92 5.56 -12.34 11.44
N ALA A 93 5.44 -11.02 11.47
CA ALA A 93 6.47 -10.11 10.98
C ALA A 93 7.62 -10.00 11.97
N HIS A 94 8.80 -9.72 11.45
CA HIS A 94 10.01 -9.48 12.23
C HIS A 94 10.39 -8.01 12.22
N ARG A 95 11.04 -7.54 13.29
CA ARG A 95 11.58 -6.18 13.34
C ARG A 95 12.69 -6.01 12.31
N TYR A 96 12.69 -4.88 11.61
CA TYR A 96 13.72 -4.48 10.69
C TYR A 96 14.22 -3.05 11.03
N PRO A 97 15.54 -2.85 11.17
CA PRO A 97 16.58 -3.88 11.17
C PRO A 97 16.45 -4.84 12.38
N PRO A 98 16.96 -6.09 12.28
CA PRO A 98 16.90 -7.04 13.38
C PRO A 98 17.53 -6.47 14.64
N GLN A 99 16.92 -6.72 15.80
CA GLN A 99 17.37 -6.21 17.11
C GLN A 99 17.30 -4.68 17.31
N ALA A 100 16.66 -3.92 16.42
CA ALA A 100 16.48 -2.49 16.63
C ALA A 100 15.68 -2.20 17.93
N PRO A 101 16.17 -1.31 18.82
CA PRO A 101 15.43 -0.90 20.01
C PRO A 101 14.16 -0.17 19.58
N VAL A 102 13.02 -0.36 20.26
CA VAL A 102 11.73 0.27 19.91
C VAL A 102 11.92 1.77 19.69
N SER A 103 11.81 2.19 18.43
CA SER A 103 12.09 3.55 17.95
C SER A 103 11.08 3.91 16.89
N PHE A 104 10.81 5.21 16.76
CA PHE A 104 9.88 5.78 15.77
C PHE A 104 10.29 5.49 14.31
N GLN A 105 11.56 5.18 14.06
CA GLN A 105 12.10 4.86 12.74
C GLN A 105 12.13 3.35 12.42
N ASN A 106 11.72 2.51 13.36
CA ASN A 106 11.72 1.06 13.14
C ASN A 106 10.55 0.64 12.26
N SER A 107 10.74 -0.51 11.60
CA SER A 107 9.67 -1.18 10.90
C SER A 107 9.52 -2.64 11.32
N PHE A 108 8.36 -3.20 11.01
CA PHE A 108 8.15 -4.63 10.91
C PHE A 108 8.09 -4.99 9.44
N THR A 109 8.72 -6.11 9.08
CA THR A 109 8.68 -6.65 7.72
C THR A 109 8.28 -8.11 7.77
N ILE A 110 7.43 -8.50 6.82
CA ILE A 110 7.03 -9.88 6.61
C ILE A 110 7.07 -10.18 5.12
N ILE A 111 7.64 -11.33 4.76
CA ILE A 111 7.60 -11.88 3.40
C ILE A 111 6.77 -13.15 3.49
N ALA A 112 5.67 -13.19 2.76
CA ALA A 112 4.66 -14.23 2.83
C ALA A 112 4.37 -14.78 1.42
N PRO A 113 4.68 -16.05 1.15
CA PRO A 113 4.24 -16.72 -0.07
C PRO A 113 2.72 -16.69 -0.20
N TYR A 114 2.19 -16.53 -1.42
CA TYR A 114 0.75 -16.43 -1.65
C TYR A 114 -0.04 -17.70 -1.31
N ASN A 115 0.63 -18.85 -1.20
CA ASN A 115 0.04 -20.12 -0.78
C ASN A 115 0.09 -20.34 0.75
N GLN A 116 0.54 -19.35 1.51
CA GLN A 116 0.68 -19.40 2.97
C GLN A 116 -0.03 -18.21 3.64
N CYS A 117 -0.02 -18.18 4.97
CA CYS A 117 -0.43 -17.01 5.77
C CYS A 117 -1.88 -16.55 5.55
N GLY A 118 -2.77 -17.44 5.07
CA GLY A 118 -4.17 -17.12 4.83
C GLY A 118 -4.44 -16.24 3.60
N PHE A 119 -3.52 -16.15 2.65
CA PHE A 119 -3.82 -15.56 1.33
C PHE A 119 -4.79 -16.45 0.55
N ILE A 120 -5.70 -15.82 -0.18
CA ILE A 120 -6.71 -16.45 -1.03
C ILE A 120 -6.47 -15.99 -2.46
N GLU A 121 -6.27 -16.94 -3.37
CA GLU A 121 -6.21 -16.69 -4.80
C GLU A 121 -7.63 -16.57 -5.37
N ARG A 122 -7.86 -15.54 -6.18
CA ARG A 122 -9.08 -15.36 -6.97
C ARG A 122 -8.72 -15.03 -8.40
N VAL A 123 -9.25 -15.83 -9.32
CA VAL A 123 -9.10 -15.62 -10.76
C VAL A 123 -10.36 -14.92 -11.27
N ASN A 124 -10.20 -13.78 -11.92
CA ASN A 124 -11.29 -13.13 -12.63
C ASN A 124 -11.56 -13.89 -13.94
N PRO A 125 -12.74 -14.51 -14.13
CA PRO A 125 -13.01 -15.34 -15.31
C PRO A 125 -13.09 -14.54 -16.62
N LEU A 126 -13.28 -13.22 -16.55
CA LEU A 126 -13.41 -12.35 -17.73
C LEU A 126 -12.07 -11.76 -18.16
N THR A 127 -11.26 -11.30 -17.21
CA THR A 127 -9.98 -10.63 -17.49
C THR A 127 -8.78 -11.58 -17.36
N HIS A 128 -9.00 -12.79 -16.86
CA HIS A 128 -7.96 -13.75 -16.46
C HIS A 128 -6.94 -13.18 -15.45
N GLU A 129 -7.26 -12.06 -14.81
CA GLU A 129 -6.43 -11.45 -13.77
C GLU A 129 -6.45 -12.34 -12.53
N ILE A 130 -5.26 -12.60 -11.98
CA ILE A 130 -5.11 -13.35 -10.73
C ILE A 130 -4.88 -12.34 -9.62
N SER A 131 -5.72 -12.41 -8.60
CA SER A 131 -5.60 -11.58 -7.40
C SER A 131 -5.38 -12.45 -6.17
N TYR A 132 -4.44 -12.04 -5.33
CA TYR A 132 -4.12 -12.65 -4.06
C TYR A 132 -4.57 -11.70 -2.95
N THR A 133 -5.54 -12.12 -2.16
CA THR A 133 -6.11 -11.32 -1.07
C THR A 133 -5.80 -11.91 0.28
N GLY A 134 -5.32 -11.11 1.22
CA GLY A 134 -5.07 -11.52 2.60
C GLY A 134 -5.46 -10.40 3.57
N GLN A 135 -5.27 -10.62 4.87
CA GLN A 135 -5.50 -9.59 5.88
C GLN A 135 -4.31 -9.52 6.84
N ALA A 136 -3.80 -8.32 7.06
CA ALA A 136 -2.83 -8.04 8.12
C ALA A 136 -3.53 -7.58 9.39
N SER A 137 -3.01 -7.99 10.54
CA SER A 137 -3.39 -7.50 11.86
C SER A 137 -2.17 -6.90 12.57
N ILE A 138 -2.33 -5.69 13.08
CA ILE A 138 -1.29 -4.94 13.79
C ILE A 138 -1.79 -4.67 15.20
N LEU A 139 -1.08 -5.21 16.20
CA LEU A 139 -1.38 -5.00 17.61
C LEU A 139 -0.51 -3.87 18.15
N VAL A 140 -1.13 -2.82 18.68
CA VAL A 140 -0.44 -1.65 19.21
C VAL A 140 -0.92 -1.32 20.63
N HIS A 141 0.02 -0.92 21.48
CA HIS A 141 -0.26 -0.44 22.82
C HIS A 141 -0.26 1.08 22.86
N TYR A 142 -1.20 1.62 23.64
CA TYR A 142 -1.30 3.04 23.94
C TYR A 142 0.00 3.55 24.58
N PRO A 143 0.45 4.79 24.29
CA PRO A 143 1.63 5.36 24.94
C PRO A 143 1.42 5.47 26.46
N HIS A 144 2.24 4.78 27.23
CA HIS A 144 2.15 4.81 28.70
C HIS A 144 2.87 6.04 29.28
N PRO A 145 2.31 6.70 30.30
CA PRO A 145 3.03 7.71 31.07
C PRO A 145 4.25 7.10 31.79
N PRO A 146 5.37 7.84 31.91
CA PRO A 146 6.48 7.41 32.74
C PRO A 146 6.02 7.19 34.18
N GLY A 147 6.36 6.04 34.78
CA GLY A 147 6.08 5.75 36.19
C GLY A 147 4.67 5.23 36.51
N MET A 148 3.81 5.02 35.52
CA MET A 148 2.54 4.29 35.72
C MET A 148 2.65 2.82 35.29
N PRO A 149 1.97 1.89 35.98
CA PRO A 149 1.89 0.50 35.53
C PRO A 149 1.28 0.44 34.13
N HIS A 150 1.82 -0.45 33.28
CA HIS A 150 1.31 -0.64 31.92
C HIS A 150 -0.15 -1.09 31.96
N ILE A 151 -1.08 -0.17 31.72
CA ILE A 151 -2.48 -0.51 31.50
C ILE A 151 -2.57 -1.17 30.12
N PHE A 152 -2.79 -2.49 30.09
CA PHE A 152 -2.95 -3.25 28.85
C PHE A 152 -4.29 -2.92 28.20
N ARG A 153 -4.31 -1.86 27.37
CA ARG A 153 -5.37 -1.60 26.41
C ARG A 153 -4.81 -1.73 25.00
N PRO A 154 -4.67 -2.96 24.48
CA PRO A 154 -4.27 -3.15 23.10
C PRO A 154 -5.34 -2.62 22.15
N LYS A 155 -4.90 -2.00 21.06
CA LYS A 155 -5.71 -1.69 19.90
C LYS A 155 -5.22 -2.54 18.74
N THR A 156 -6.14 -3.11 17.98
CA THR A 156 -5.82 -3.88 16.78
C THR A 156 -6.24 -3.08 15.55
N ILE A 157 -5.32 -2.88 14.62
CA ILE A 157 -5.59 -2.34 13.29
C ILE A 157 -5.61 -3.52 12.32
N ARG A 158 -6.65 -3.60 11.49
CA ARG A 158 -6.77 -4.60 10.43
C ARG A 158 -6.62 -3.91 9.08
N MET A 159 -5.85 -4.52 8.18
CA MET A 159 -5.62 -4.01 6.84
C MET A 159 -5.81 -5.12 5.83
N ASP A 160 -6.63 -4.87 4.82
CA ASP A 160 -6.77 -5.80 3.70
C ASP A 160 -5.56 -5.65 2.77
N LEU A 161 -4.97 -6.78 2.41
CA LEU A 161 -3.82 -6.87 1.51
C LEU A 161 -4.30 -7.42 0.18
N VAL A 162 -3.99 -6.73 -0.91
CA VAL A 162 -4.40 -7.13 -2.26
C VAL A 162 -3.20 -7.02 -3.19
N CYS A 163 -2.79 -8.15 -3.76
CA CYS A 163 -1.83 -8.22 -4.86
C CYS A 163 -2.56 -8.65 -6.13
N ARG A 164 -2.26 -8.01 -7.25
CA ARG A 164 -2.83 -8.31 -8.56
C ARG A 164 -1.70 -8.63 -9.51
N THR A 165 -1.86 -9.69 -10.28
CA THR A 165 -0.93 -10.10 -11.32
C THR A 165 -1.71 -10.29 -12.61
N GLU A 166 -1.15 -9.85 -13.72
CA GLU A 166 -1.70 -10.19 -15.03
C GLU A 166 -1.56 -11.70 -15.19
N GLY A 167 -2.69 -12.41 -15.32
CA GLY A 167 -2.64 -13.82 -15.63
C GLY A 167 -1.84 -13.99 -16.90
N VAL A 168 -0.83 -14.87 -16.88
CA VAL A 168 -0.10 -15.24 -18.09
C VAL A 168 -1.15 -15.72 -19.08
N SER A 169 -1.52 -14.85 -20.02
CA SER A 169 -2.23 -15.25 -21.20
C SER A 169 -1.32 -16.26 -21.85
N ARG A 170 -1.61 -17.56 -21.67
CA ARG A 170 -1.10 -18.58 -22.58
C ARG A 170 -1.78 -18.31 -23.91
N SER A 171 -1.33 -17.27 -24.59
CA SER A 171 -1.29 -17.26 -26.04
C SER A 171 -0.43 -18.45 -26.39
N ALA A 172 -1.09 -19.59 -26.56
CA ALA A 172 -0.56 -20.68 -27.32
C ALA A 172 -0.15 -20.06 -28.66
N ALA A 173 1.14 -19.78 -28.82
CA ALA A 173 1.76 -19.74 -30.12
C ALA A 173 1.80 -21.21 -30.60
N SER A 174 0.63 -21.76 -30.88
CA SER A 174 0.49 -22.83 -31.85
C SER A 174 0.82 -22.20 -33.20
N ASN A 175 2.02 -22.43 -33.72
CA ASN A 175 2.23 -23.22 -34.95
C ASN A 175 3.74 -23.34 -35.31
N PRO A 176 4.14 -24.20 -36.26
CA PRO A 176 4.88 -25.43 -35.98
C PRO A 176 6.23 -25.48 -36.74
N GLN A 177 6.96 -26.61 -36.63
CA GLN A 177 8.08 -26.97 -37.50
C GLN A 177 9.36 -26.10 -37.42
N GLY A 178 10.11 -26.28 -36.33
CA GLY A 178 11.56 -26.10 -36.33
C GLY A 178 12.25 -27.46 -36.47
N ASN A 179 12.57 -27.84 -37.69
CA ASN A 179 13.25 -29.08 -38.07
C ASN A 179 14.68 -29.11 -37.50
N TRP A 180 14.92 -29.75 -36.34
CA TRP A 180 16.28 -30.01 -35.85
C TRP A 180 16.85 -31.26 -36.53
N SER A 181 17.39 -31.07 -37.72
CA SER A 181 18.29 -32.06 -38.33
C SER A 181 19.63 -32.01 -37.59
N TYR A 182 19.91 -33.01 -36.75
CA TYR A 182 21.27 -33.29 -36.29
C TYR A 182 22.02 -33.98 -37.43
N GLY A 183 22.94 -33.25 -38.06
CA GLY A 183 23.79 -33.75 -39.14
C GLY A 183 25.19 -33.14 -39.06
N MET A 184 26.12 -33.96 -38.54
CA MET A 184 27.59 -33.99 -38.74
C MET A 184 28.39 -32.67 -38.76
N ARG A 185 29.48 -32.65 -37.97
CA ARG A 185 30.85 -32.75 -38.53
C ARG A 185 31.90 -32.94 -37.44
N ASP A 186 32.63 -34.04 -37.58
CA ASP A 186 33.96 -34.27 -37.00
C ASP A 186 34.91 -33.12 -37.34
N VAL A 187 35.63 -32.60 -36.34
CA VAL A 187 36.94 -31.95 -36.48
C VAL A 187 37.72 -32.15 -35.16
N ALA A 188 38.58 -33.17 -35.13
CA ALA A 188 39.98 -33.15 -34.66
C ALA A 188 40.53 -34.58 -34.64
#